data_AF-A0A3N0BMT9-F1
#
_entry.id   AF-A0A3N0BMT9-F1
#
_cell.length_a   1.000
_cell.length_b   1.000
_cell.length_c   1.000
_cell.angle_alpha   90.00
_cell.angle_beta   90.00
_cell.angle_gamma   90.00
#
_symmetry.space_group_name_H-M   'P 1'
#
loop_
_entity.id
_entity.type
_entity.pdbx_description
1 polymer ?
#
loop_
_entity_poly.entity_id
_entity_poly.type
_entity_poly.pdbx_seq_one_letter_code
_entity_poly.pdbx_strand_id
1 'polypeptide(L)'
;MENNQDFQSNENSGTARTAGNRTAGRPAGACFEVTYLDTSCGLIRSELFDDAAAADRFASRCVADEDGWAVVDAVHPGEGRAAA
;
A
#
# COMPACT_ATOMS: atom_id res chain seq x y z
N MET A 1 9.09 9.53 -59.16
CA MET A 1 9.99 8.90 -58.17
C MET A 1 9.62 9.59 -56.89
N GLU A 2 8.64 9.09 -56.14
CA GLU A 2 8.30 9.70 -54.87
C GLU A 2 8.02 8.62 -53.83
N ASN A 3 8.84 8.72 -52.80
CA ASN A 3 9.04 7.86 -51.67
C ASN A 3 7.94 8.13 -50.64
N ASN A 4 6.97 7.24 -50.50
CA ASN A 4 6.01 7.29 -49.39
C ASN A 4 6.42 6.30 -48.29
N GLN A 5 7.67 6.44 -47.83
CA GLN A 5 8.08 5.94 -46.53
C GLN A 5 7.71 6.98 -45.48
N ASP A 6 6.65 6.71 -44.72
CA ASP A 6 6.62 7.15 -43.33
C ASP A 6 6.02 6.01 -42.51
N PHE A 7 6.95 5.15 -42.10
CA PHE A 7 6.77 4.11 -41.12
C PHE A 7 6.23 4.75 -39.83
N GLN A 8 5.09 4.25 -39.38
CA GLN A 8 4.89 3.79 -38.01
C GLN A 8 5.83 4.42 -36.95
N SER A 9 5.70 5.72 -36.68
CA SER A 9 6.30 6.32 -35.49
C SER A 9 5.27 6.31 -34.37
N ASN A 10 5.08 5.10 -33.87
CA ASN A 10 4.41 4.75 -32.64
C ASN A 10 5.28 5.19 -31.45
N GLU A 11 5.18 6.45 -31.04
CA GLU A 11 5.88 6.97 -29.86
C GLU A 11 4.94 7.83 -28.98
N ASN A 12 3.69 7.39 -28.78
CA ASN A 12 2.84 7.93 -27.69
C ASN A 12 3.07 7.18 -26.37
N SER A 13 4.30 6.78 -26.10
CA SER A 13 4.71 6.11 -24.87
C SER A 13 5.27 7.13 -23.89
N GLY A 14 4.45 7.50 -22.90
CA GLY A 14 4.86 8.27 -21.71
C GLY A 14 4.18 9.64 -21.65
N THR A 15 2.96 9.74 -21.12
CA THR A 15 2.80 10.16 -19.71
C THR A 15 1.38 9.93 -19.20
N ALA A 16 0.73 8.85 -19.61
CA ALA A 16 -0.56 8.43 -19.05
C ALA A 16 -0.37 7.67 -17.73
N ARG A 17 0.01 8.34 -16.62
CA ARG A 17 -0.05 7.76 -15.26
C ARG A 17 -0.53 8.69 -14.14
N THR A 18 -1.16 9.82 -14.45
CA THR A 18 -1.94 10.57 -13.44
C THR A 18 -3.42 10.46 -13.73
N ALA A 19 -3.91 9.21 -13.77
CA ALA A 19 -5.33 8.91 -13.81
C ALA A 19 -5.78 8.42 -12.43
N GLY A 20 -6.39 9.33 -11.67
CA GLY A 20 -7.45 8.99 -10.73
C GLY A 20 -7.06 8.87 -9.26
N ASN A 21 -7.07 9.98 -8.53
CA ASN A 21 -7.62 9.94 -7.17
C ASN A 21 -8.96 10.68 -7.16
N ARG A 22 -9.98 10.00 -7.69
CA ARG A 22 -11.37 10.42 -7.54
C ARG A 22 -11.80 10.07 -6.12
N THR A 23 -11.67 11.01 -5.20
CA THR A 23 -12.32 10.93 -3.87
C THR A 23 -13.82 11.19 -4.02
N ALA A 24 -14.50 10.42 -4.88
CA ALA A 24 -15.94 10.44 -5.07
C ALA A 24 -16.48 9.11 -4.53
N GLY A 25 -16.94 9.15 -3.27
CA GLY A 25 -17.45 7.98 -2.54
C GLY A 25 -16.33 7.11 -1.99
N ARG A 26 -15.73 7.50 -0.86
CA ARG A 26 -14.83 6.60 -0.12
C ARG A 26 -15.74 5.53 0.50
N PRO A 27 -15.78 4.26 0.03
CA PRO A 27 -16.13 3.18 0.94
C PRO A 27 -15.18 3.35 2.13
N ALA A 28 -15.64 3.15 3.36
CA ALA A 28 -14.75 3.18 4.53
C ALA A 28 -13.49 2.39 4.13
N GLY A 29 -12.37 3.12 3.96
CA GLY A 29 -11.20 2.57 3.28
C GLY A 29 -10.76 1.32 4.04
N ALA A 30 -10.11 0.38 3.34
CA ALA A 30 -9.42 -0.68 4.08
C ALA A 30 -8.51 0.00 5.11
N CYS A 31 -8.71 -0.35 6.39
CA CYS A 31 -7.78 0.03 7.43
C CYS A 31 -6.74 -1.10 7.52
N PHE A 32 -5.55 -0.79 8.00
CA PHE A 32 -4.43 -1.71 8.06
C PHE A 32 -3.94 -1.76 9.48
N GLU A 33 -4.03 -2.91 10.13
CA GLU A 33 -3.43 -3.13 11.44
C GLU A 33 -2.01 -3.66 11.25
N VAL A 34 -1.03 -2.97 11.82
CA VAL A 34 0.35 -3.45 11.85
C VAL A 34 0.66 -3.98 13.25
N THR A 35 0.84 -5.28 13.36
CA THR A 35 1.31 -5.93 14.59
C THR A 35 2.80 -6.21 14.49
N TYR A 36 3.58 -5.72 15.45
CA TYR A 36 5.04 -5.72 15.39
C TYR A 36 5.68 -6.02 16.75
N LEU A 37 6.93 -6.50 16.74
CA LEU A 37 7.76 -6.58 17.93
C LEU A 37 8.43 -5.23 18.19
N ASP A 38 8.11 -4.61 19.33
CA ASP A 38 8.82 -3.47 19.86
C ASP A 38 10.12 -3.95 20.51
N THR A 39 11.25 -3.89 19.79
CA THR A 39 12.55 -4.39 20.28
C THR A 39 13.10 -3.56 21.45
N SER A 40 12.59 -2.34 21.65
CA SER A 40 12.95 -1.49 22.80
C SER A 40 12.38 -2.02 24.12
N CYS A 41 11.16 -2.56 24.11
CA CYS A 41 10.50 -3.11 25.29
C CYS A 41 10.40 -4.65 25.29
N GLY A 42 10.68 -5.30 24.17
CA GLY A 42 10.47 -6.74 23.96
C GLY A 42 8.99 -7.16 23.91
N LEU A 43 8.09 -6.21 23.60
CA LEU A 43 6.63 -6.43 23.63
C LEU A 43 6.03 -6.40 22.23
N ILE A 44 4.97 -7.18 22.03
CA ILE A 44 4.18 -7.14 20.81
C ILE A 44 3.19 -5.98 20.91
N ARG A 45 3.16 -5.12 19.88
CA ARG A 45 2.25 -3.97 19.78
C ARG A 45 1.50 -4.00 18.46
N SER A 46 0.31 -3.40 18.45
CA SER A 46 -0.53 -3.26 17.26
C SER A 46 -0.88 -1.79 17.06
N GLU A 47 -0.79 -1.31 15.82
CA GLU A 47 -1.10 0.07 15.43
C GLU A 47 -1.95 0.09 14.17
N LEU A 48 -2.96 0.96 14.14
CA LEU A 48 -3.92 1.03 13.03
C LEU A 48 -3.56 2.18 12.08
N PHE A 49 -3.63 1.91 10.77
CA PHE A 49 -3.37 2.86 9.71
C PHE A 49 -4.53 2.88 8.72
N ASP A 50 -4.90 4.06 8.21
CA ASP A 50 -5.92 4.19 7.17
C ASP A 50 -5.35 4.08 5.74
N ASP A 51 -4.04 3.84 5.62
CA ASP A 51 -3.30 3.85 4.36
C ASP A 51 -2.28 2.70 4.29
N ALA A 52 -2.34 1.95 3.19
CA ALA A 52 -1.48 0.78 2.97
C ALA A 52 0.01 1.15 2.88
N ALA A 53 0.33 2.29 2.25
CA ALA A 53 1.71 2.71 2.07
C ALA A 53 2.31 3.21 3.40
N ALA A 54 1.50 3.83 4.26
CA ALA A 54 1.89 4.17 5.62
C ALA A 54 2.18 2.92 6.46
N ALA A 55 1.30 1.91 6.40
CA ALA A 55 1.47 0.63 7.09
C ALA A 55 2.73 -0.12 6.62
N ASP A 56 2.93 -0.24 5.31
CA ASP A 56 4.12 -0.86 4.70
C ASP A 56 5.43 -0.18 5.11
N ARG A 57 5.44 1.16 5.07
CA ARG A 57 6.61 1.94 5.50
C ARG A 57 6.92 1.75 6.98
N PHE A 58 5.89 1.61 7.82
CA PHE A 58 6.08 1.33 9.23
C PHE A 58 6.62 -0.08 9.45
N ALA A 59 6.03 -1.09 8.82
CA ALA A 59 6.50 -2.48 8.88
C ALA A 59 7.96 -2.61 8.41
N SER A 60 8.31 -1.96 7.31
CA SER A 60 9.68 -1.91 6.77
C SER A 60 10.70 -1.34 7.75
N ARG A 61 10.28 -0.44 8.64
CA ARG A 61 11.15 0.10 9.70
C ARG A 61 11.29 -0.87 10.88
N CYS A 62 10.22 -1.58 11.22
CA CYS A 62 10.24 -2.56 12.31
C CYS A 62 11.11 -3.78 11.98
N VAL A 63 11.18 -4.20 10.72
CA VAL A 63 12.02 -5.34 10.27
C VAL A 63 13.48 -4.97 9.99
N ALA A 64 13.86 -3.70 10.16
CA ALA A 64 15.24 -3.26 9.97
C ALA A 64 16.17 -3.70 11.12
N ASP A 65 15.60 -4.16 12.22
CA ASP A 65 16.29 -4.72 13.39
C ASP A 65 16.50 -6.24 13.22
N GLU A 66 17.58 -6.80 13.76
CA GLU A 66 17.99 -8.21 13.53
C GLU A 66 16.91 -9.21 13.98
N ASP A 67 16.24 -8.91 15.10
CA ASP A 67 15.15 -9.70 15.67
C ASP A 67 13.76 -9.14 15.30
N GLY A 68 13.73 -8.06 14.52
CA GLY A 68 12.54 -7.29 14.22
C GLY A 68 11.59 -7.99 13.25
N TRP A 69 10.31 -8.05 13.60
CA TRP A 69 9.26 -8.51 12.70
C TRP A 69 8.02 -7.61 12.78
N ALA A 70 7.30 -7.53 11.67
CA ALA A 70 6.01 -6.83 11.57
C ALA A 70 5.08 -7.56 10.58
N VAL A 71 3.80 -7.63 10.94
CA VAL A 71 2.72 -8.19 10.14
C VAL A 71 1.73 -7.07 9.83
N VAL A 72 1.42 -6.88 8.56
CA VAL A 72 0.40 -5.93 8.11
C VAL A 72 -0.87 -6.71 7.74
N ASP A 73 -1.95 -6.48 8.47
CA ASP A 73 -3.26 -7.06 8.21
C ASP A 73 -4.19 -6.00 7.61
N ALA A 74 -4.91 -6.34 6.54
CA ALA A 74 -5.89 -5.44 5.92
C ALA A 74 -7.27 -5.72 6.51
N VAL A 75 -7.73 -4.85 7.40
CA VAL A 75 -9.03 -4.97 8.07
C VAL A 75 -10.09 -4.11 7.36
N HIS A 76 -11.17 -4.75 6.93
CA HIS A 76 -12.34 -4.05 6.43
C HIS A 76 -13.27 -3.71 7.60
N PRO A 77 -13.67 -2.43 7.80
CA PRO A 77 -14.53 -2.01 8.91
C PRO A 77 -15.98 -2.56 8.88
N GLY A 78 -16.26 -3.61 8.09
CA GLY A 78 -17.54 -4.30 8.01
C GLY A 78 -17.50 -5.80 8.33
N GLU A 79 -16.32 -6.41 8.46
CA GLU A 79 -16.19 -7.82 8.85
C GLU A 79 -16.09 -7.88 10.36
N GLY A 80 -17.27 -7.93 10.98
CA GLY A 80 -17.43 -8.01 12.42
C GLY A 80 -16.50 -9.04 13.02
N ARG A 81 -15.82 -8.61 14.08
CA ARG A 81 -15.21 -9.47 15.10
C ARG A 81 -16.21 -10.57 15.45
N ALA A 82 -16.07 -11.74 14.85
CA ALA A 82 -16.70 -12.95 15.37
C ALA A 82 -15.99 -13.22 16.71
N ALA A 83 -16.53 -12.65 17.78
CA ALA A 83 -16.16 -13.02 19.13
C ALA A 83 -16.46 -14.52 19.28
N ALA A 84 -15.43 -15.29 19.58
CA ALA A 84 -15.51 -16.70 19.94
C ALA A 84 -16.12 -16.89 21.33
#